data_AF-A0A1U7S7S0-F1
#
_entry.id   AF-A0A1U7S7S0-F1
#
_cell.length_a   1.000
_cell.length_b   1.000
_cell.length_c   1.000
_cell.angle_alpha   90.00
_cell.angle_beta   90.00
_cell.angle_gamma   90.00
#
_symmetry.space_group_name_H-M   'P 1'
#
loop_
_entity.id
_entity.type
_entity.pdbx_description
1 polymer ?
#
loop_
_entity_poly.entity_id
_entity_poly.type
_entity_poly.pdbx_seq_one_letter_code
_entity_poly.pdbx_strand_id
1 'polypeptide(L)'
;MKTSPQAISQYIPDAEIVRTREPQLLAQCDVVVDVGGEYDPQRHRYDHHQRSFSQSMHDLRPDKPWTTKLSSAGLVYLHFGSQILAHLLGRAEDDPVVQLLYDKLYENFMEEIDAIDNGVAQLDGKPRYAMTTGLSARVSFLNPRWNDPNQDTETQFQKAMELVKAEFLDRLDYYHRAWLPARTLVEDAVQKRFEVDPSGEILVLPRGSCPWKEHLFSLEAELGVETPIKFVLYPDQNGRWRVQSVPAALHSFHSRLPLLEAWRSLRDQELSQLSGIPGCIFVHTNGFIGGNQTQEGALLMAQKTLALDSQGS
;
A
#
# COMPACT_ATOMS: atom_id res chain seq x y z
N MET A 1 -3.00 -1.38 31.04
CA MET A 1 -3.49 -1.82 29.72
C MET A 1 -4.62 -0.89 29.31
N LYS A 2 -4.33 0.10 28.46
CA LYS A 2 -5.25 1.01 27.73
C LYS A 2 -4.36 2.08 27.08
N THR A 3 -4.22 2.06 25.76
CA THR A 3 -3.32 2.91 24.96
C THR A 3 -4.10 3.57 23.81
N SER A 4 -4.05 4.90 23.74
CA SER A 4 -4.32 5.84 22.62
C SER A 4 -4.07 7.26 23.17
N PRO A 5 -3.77 8.36 22.42
CA PRO A 5 -3.27 8.57 21.06
C PRO A 5 -2.10 9.62 20.95
N GLN A 6 -0.90 9.28 20.46
CA GLN A 6 0.27 10.18 20.61
C GLN A 6 1.30 10.19 19.45
N ALA A 7 0.99 10.24 18.15
CA ALA A 7 2.10 10.19 17.16
C ALA A 7 3.00 11.45 17.15
N ILE A 8 2.48 12.62 17.55
CA ILE A 8 3.28 13.83 17.80
C ILE A 8 3.52 14.04 19.31
N SER A 9 2.56 13.66 20.18
CA SER A 9 2.73 13.75 21.64
C SER A 9 3.58 12.62 22.26
N GLN A 10 4.02 11.60 21.51
CA GLN A 10 4.97 10.58 22.03
C GLN A 10 6.41 11.08 22.00
N TYR A 11 6.70 12.06 21.14
CA TYR A 11 8.02 12.70 21.08
C TYR A 11 8.23 13.68 22.23
N ILE A 12 7.14 14.30 22.68
CA ILE A 12 7.11 15.22 23.80
C ILE A 12 5.80 14.93 24.55
N PRO A 13 5.84 14.18 25.68
CA PRO A 13 4.65 13.79 26.46
C PRO A 13 3.74 14.94 26.91
N ASP A 14 4.16 16.19 26.70
CA ASP A 14 3.52 17.45 27.09
C ASP A 14 3.39 18.46 25.93
N ALA A 15 3.43 18.01 24.66
CA ALA A 15 3.26 18.92 23.52
C ALA A 15 1.87 19.58 23.49
N GLU A 16 1.82 20.89 23.63
CA GLU A 16 0.62 21.70 23.43
C GLU A 16 0.43 22.01 21.95
N ILE A 17 -0.77 21.73 21.41
CA ILE A 17 -1.12 22.09 20.03
C ILE A 17 -1.86 23.42 20.05
N VAL A 18 -1.21 24.47 19.54
CA VAL A 18 -1.79 25.80 19.40
C VAL A 18 -2.23 26.02 17.95
N ARG A 19 -3.54 26.12 17.71
CA ARG A 19 -4.11 26.41 16.39
C ARG A 19 -4.29 27.92 16.20
N THR A 20 -3.32 28.56 15.56
CA THR A 20 -3.35 30.02 15.34
C THR A 20 -2.64 30.40 14.04
N ARG A 21 -2.95 31.59 13.53
CA ARG A 21 -2.20 32.27 12.45
C ARG A 21 -1.55 33.57 12.93
N GLU A 22 -1.60 33.85 14.23
CA GLU A 22 -1.07 35.08 14.81
C GLU A 22 0.46 35.01 14.90
N PRO A 23 1.21 35.90 14.21
CA PRO A 23 2.67 35.80 14.15
C PRO A 23 3.36 35.83 15.51
N GLN A 24 2.80 36.55 16.48
CA GLN A 24 3.37 36.68 17.83
C GLN A 24 3.27 35.38 18.63
N LEU A 25 2.21 34.59 18.43
CA LEU A 25 2.07 33.27 19.05
C LEU A 25 2.94 32.24 18.31
N LEU A 26 2.95 32.27 16.97
CA LEU A 26 3.81 31.38 16.17
C LEU A 26 5.30 31.56 16.47
N ALA A 27 5.73 32.77 16.82
CA ALA A 27 7.12 33.05 17.22
C ALA A 27 7.51 32.40 18.56
N GLN A 28 6.54 32.04 19.40
CA GLN A 28 6.75 31.37 20.70
C GLN A 28 6.73 29.85 20.57
N CYS A 29 6.21 29.30 19.48
CA CYS A 29 6.15 27.86 19.25
C CYS A 29 7.51 27.27 18.88
N ASP A 30 7.83 26.12 19.48
CA ASP A 30 9.03 25.34 19.16
C ASP A 30 8.99 24.84 17.71
N VAL A 31 7.83 24.35 17.27
CA VAL A 31 7.59 23.83 15.92
C VAL A 31 6.36 24.53 15.34
N VAL A 32 6.45 24.95 14.08
CA VAL A 32 5.32 25.54 13.35
C VAL A 32 5.14 24.78 12.04
N VAL A 33 3.91 24.35 11.78
CA VAL A 33 3.55 23.50 10.64
C VAL A 33 2.38 24.16 9.91
N ASP A 34 2.41 24.16 8.58
CA ASP A 34 1.31 24.59 7.69
C ASP A 34 0.97 26.10 7.68
N VAL A 35 1.55 26.87 8.61
CA VAL A 35 1.33 28.31 8.73
C VAL A 35 2.64 29.05 8.98
N GLY A 36 2.62 30.38 8.82
CA GLY A 36 3.78 31.25 9.08
C GLY A 36 4.55 31.66 7.83
N GLY A 37 4.29 31.04 6.68
CA GLY A 37 4.85 31.43 5.39
C GLY A 37 6.35 31.19 5.25
N GLU A 38 6.90 30.21 5.99
CA GLU A 38 8.35 29.96 6.07
C GLU A 38 8.65 28.45 6.09
N TYR A 39 9.66 28.05 5.32
CA TYR A 39 10.27 26.72 5.40
C TYR A 39 11.72 26.90 5.88
N ASP A 40 11.96 26.52 7.13
CA ASP A 40 13.28 26.54 7.77
C ASP A 40 13.38 25.34 8.73
N PRO A 41 14.01 24.24 8.31
CA PRO A 41 14.18 23.06 9.15
C PRO A 41 15.00 23.31 10.42
N GLN A 42 15.96 24.23 10.40
CA GLN A 42 16.80 24.55 11.57
C GLN A 42 15.99 25.23 12.67
N ARG A 43 14.94 25.96 12.27
CA ARG A 43 13.99 26.63 13.17
C ARG A 43 12.67 25.87 13.28
N HIS A 44 12.59 24.66 12.75
CA HIS A 44 11.37 23.84 12.74
C HIS A 44 10.13 24.58 12.22
N ARG A 45 10.29 25.28 11.09
CA ARG A 45 9.22 25.94 10.34
C ARG A 45 8.95 25.11 9.08
N TYR A 46 7.76 24.56 8.97
CA TYR A 46 7.36 23.60 7.94
C TYR A 46 6.08 24.05 7.26
N ASP A 47 6.07 25.24 6.67
CA ASP A 47 5.01 25.70 5.77
C ASP A 47 5.44 25.44 4.31
N HIS A 48 4.50 25.26 3.39
CA HIS A 48 4.72 25.05 1.95
C HIS A 48 3.98 26.07 1.06
N HIS A 49 3.19 26.96 1.67
CA HIS A 49 2.31 27.92 0.99
C HIS A 49 3.06 29.10 0.35
N GLN A 50 4.37 29.21 0.55
CA GLN A 50 5.17 30.29 -0.03
C GLN A 50 5.26 30.11 -1.54
N ARG A 51 5.12 31.20 -2.29
CA ARG A 51 5.29 31.17 -3.76
C ARG A 51 6.66 30.62 -4.19
N SER A 52 7.69 30.81 -3.36
CA SER A 52 9.04 30.35 -3.61
C SER A 52 9.25 28.86 -3.33
N PHE A 53 8.33 28.19 -2.63
CA PHE A 53 8.50 26.78 -2.28
C PHE A 53 7.88 25.87 -3.33
N SER A 54 8.74 25.03 -3.92
CA SER A 54 8.38 24.06 -4.94
C SER A 54 9.13 22.74 -4.78
N GLN A 55 9.69 22.48 -3.60
CA GLN A 55 10.55 21.33 -3.37
C GLN A 55 9.74 20.04 -3.18
N SER A 56 10.27 18.97 -3.75
CA SER A 56 9.83 17.58 -3.59
C SER A 56 10.74 16.81 -2.62
N MET A 57 10.38 15.56 -2.30
CA MET A 57 11.27 14.68 -1.54
C MET A 57 12.61 14.48 -2.26
N HIS A 58 12.62 14.31 -3.58
CA HIS A 58 13.83 14.15 -4.37
C HIS A 58 14.74 15.38 -4.32
N ASP A 59 14.18 16.59 -4.39
CA ASP A 59 14.97 17.84 -4.35
C ASP A 59 15.73 18.01 -3.03
N LEU A 60 15.15 17.52 -1.93
CA LEU A 60 15.70 17.62 -0.58
C LEU A 60 16.47 16.38 -0.13
N ARG A 61 16.17 15.20 -0.73
CA ARG A 61 16.86 13.92 -0.54
C ARG A 61 17.05 13.23 -1.90
N PRO A 62 18.17 13.50 -2.59
CA PRO A 62 18.41 13.04 -3.97
C PRO A 62 18.44 11.52 -4.17
N ASP A 63 18.58 10.73 -3.11
CA ASP A 63 18.49 9.27 -3.13
C ASP A 63 17.05 8.74 -3.30
N LYS A 64 16.05 9.59 -3.07
CA LYS A 64 14.63 9.23 -3.15
C LYS A 64 14.03 9.63 -4.50
N PRO A 65 13.15 8.83 -5.12
CA PRO A 65 12.69 9.07 -6.49
C PRO A 65 11.47 10.01 -6.61
N TRP A 66 10.84 10.39 -5.50
CA TRP A 66 9.53 11.06 -5.54
C TRP A 66 9.64 12.56 -5.81
N THR A 67 8.92 13.01 -6.84
CA THR A 67 8.97 14.38 -7.36
C THR A 67 7.71 15.19 -7.06
N THR A 68 6.75 14.59 -6.35
CA THR A 68 5.57 15.29 -5.84
C THR A 68 6.00 16.43 -4.91
N LYS A 69 5.47 17.64 -5.12
CA LYS A 69 5.72 18.79 -4.25
C LYS A 69 5.28 18.44 -2.82
N LEU A 70 6.13 18.71 -1.84
CA LEU A 70 5.82 18.42 -0.44
C LEU A 70 4.76 19.39 0.11
N SER A 71 3.82 18.85 0.87
CA SER A 71 2.99 19.61 1.81
C SER A 71 3.73 19.74 3.14
N SER A 72 3.13 20.45 4.09
CA SER A 72 3.63 20.48 5.47
C SER A 72 3.67 19.09 6.11
N ALA A 73 2.74 18.19 5.77
CA ALA A 73 2.78 16.80 6.26
C ALA A 73 4.00 16.04 5.70
N GLY A 74 4.28 16.17 4.40
CA GLY A 74 5.45 15.60 3.76
C GLY A 74 6.77 16.19 4.29
N LEU A 75 6.82 17.49 4.59
CA LEU A 75 7.97 18.14 5.21
C LEU A 75 8.26 17.59 6.62
N VAL A 76 7.23 17.45 7.46
CA VAL A 76 7.39 16.81 8.78
C VAL A 76 7.88 15.38 8.63
N TYR A 77 7.30 14.62 7.69
CA TYR A 77 7.73 13.25 7.44
C TYR A 77 9.15 13.15 6.87
N LEU A 78 9.57 14.09 6.04
CA LEU A 78 10.93 14.18 5.49
C LEU A 78 11.95 14.26 6.63
N HIS A 79 11.74 15.18 7.57
CA HIS A 79 12.70 15.47 8.64
C HIS A 79 12.62 14.55 9.84
N PHE A 80 11.44 14.02 10.15
CA PHE A 80 11.23 13.25 11.39
C PHE A 80 10.67 11.85 11.16
N GLY A 81 10.25 11.49 9.95
CA GLY A 81 9.58 10.21 9.70
C GLY A 81 10.44 9.00 10.08
N SER A 82 11.74 9.01 9.77
CA SER A 82 12.67 7.94 10.15
C SER A 82 12.78 7.79 11.67
N GLN A 83 12.91 8.91 12.39
CA GLN A 83 12.90 8.93 13.87
C GLN A 83 11.59 8.36 14.41
N ILE A 84 10.44 8.87 13.92
CA ILE A 84 9.08 8.41 14.25
C ILE A 84 8.98 6.90 14.15
N LEU A 85 9.38 6.34 13.00
CA LEU A 85 9.33 4.91 12.77
C LEU A 85 10.29 4.12 13.66
N ALA A 86 11.53 4.59 13.82
CA ALA A 86 12.53 3.96 14.67
C ALA A 86 12.03 3.80 16.11
N HIS A 87 11.47 4.87 16.68
CA HIS A 87 10.87 4.83 18.02
C HIS A 87 9.69 3.85 18.10
N LEU A 88 8.73 3.94 17.18
CA LEU A 88 7.53 3.08 17.18
C LEU A 88 7.88 1.59 17.02
N LEU A 89 8.97 1.29 16.31
CA LEU A 89 9.45 -0.08 16.09
C LEU A 89 10.44 -0.55 17.16
N GLY A 90 10.93 0.34 18.03
CA GLY A 90 11.98 0.03 18.99
C GLY A 90 13.32 -0.32 18.34
N ARG A 91 13.68 0.36 17.25
CA ARG A 91 14.86 0.12 16.40
C ARG A 91 15.73 1.37 16.28
N ALA A 92 16.94 1.20 15.76
CA ALA A 92 17.79 2.34 15.38
C ALA A 92 17.25 3.03 14.12
N GLU A 93 17.50 4.33 13.98
CA GLU A 93 17.00 5.11 12.83
C GLU A 93 17.61 4.65 11.49
N ASP A 94 18.86 4.20 11.51
CA ASP A 94 19.59 3.67 10.36
C ASP A 94 19.34 2.17 10.11
N ASP A 95 18.45 1.53 10.88
CA ASP A 95 18.05 0.13 10.65
C ASP A 95 17.44 -0.01 9.23
N PRO A 96 17.92 -0.96 8.40
CA PRO A 96 17.39 -1.17 7.05
C PRO A 96 15.87 -1.38 7.00
N VAL A 97 15.27 -1.97 8.04
CA VAL A 97 13.82 -2.13 8.16
C VAL A 97 13.13 -0.77 8.33
N VAL A 98 13.72 0.14 9.11
CA VAL A 98 13.18 1.50 9.27
C VAL A 98 13.24 2.25 7.94
N GLN A 99 14.36 2.18 7.23
CA GLN A 99 14.52 2.82 5.93
C GLN A 99 13.57 2.26 4.86
N LEU A 100 13.37 0.93 4.85
CA LEU A 100 12.41 0.29 3.95
C LEU A 100 10.97 0.72 4.26
N LEU A 101 10.58 0.71 5.54
CA LEU A 101 9.23 1.10 5.95
C LEU A 101 8.99 2.61 5.77
N TYR A 102 10.04 3.43 5.88
CA TYR A 102 10.01 4.84 5.54
C TYR A 102 9.55 5.02 4.08
N ASP A 103 10.21 4.32 3.16
CA ASP A 103 9.90 4.43 1.74
C ASP A 103 8.50 3.91 1.43
N LYS A 104 8.11 2.77 2.03
CA LYS A 104 6.77 2.20 1.85
C LYS A 104 5.66 3.12 2.34
N LEU A 105 5.84 3.76 3.50
CA LEU A 105 4.85 4.68 4.06
C LEU A 105 4.84 6.02 3.34
N TYR A 106 5.96 6.49 2.80
CA TYR A 106 5.92 7.67 1.96
C TYR A 106 5.09 7.42 0.70
N GLU A 107 5.50 6.42 -0.09
CA GLU A 107 4.89 6.07 -1.38
C GLU A 107 3.40 5.73 -1.27
N ASN A 108 2.99 5.03 -0.19
CA ASN A 108 1.64 4.47 -0.09
C ASN A 108 0.77 5.16 0.98
N PHE A 109 1.20 6.29 1.54
CA PHE A 109 0.40 7.06 2.49
C PHE A 109 0.71 8.56 2.43
N MET A 110 1.97 8.98 2.58
CA MET A 110 2.29 10.41 2.66
C MET A 110 2.19 11.13 1.31
N GLU A 111 2.65 10.50 0.22
CA GLU A 111 2.66 11.14 -1.11
C GLU A 111 1.25 11.50 -1.59
N GLU A 112 0.24 10.67 -1.27
CA GLU A 112 -1.17 10.99 -1.54
C GLU A 112 -1.60 12.29 -0.83
N ILE A 113 -1.17 12.47 0.42
CA ILE A 113 -1.48 13.68 1.21
C ILE A 113 -0.79 14.89 0.59
N ASP A 114 0.50 14.77 0.27
CA ASP A 114 1.29 15.82 -0.40
C ASP A 114 0.66 16.26 -1.73
N ALA A 115 0.28 15.29 -2.56
CA ALA A 115 -0.33 15.54 -3.86
C ALA A 115 -1.68 16.28 -3.71
N ILE A 116 -2.57 15.78 -2.86
CA ILE A 116 -3.91 16.37 -2.68
C ILE A 116 -3.82 17.80 -2.15
N ASP A 117 -2.97 18.03 -1.15
CA ASP A 117 -2.81 19.33 -0.51
C ASP A 117 -2.21 20.38 -1.46
N ASN A 118 -1.29 19.98 -2.33
CA ASN A 118 -0.75 20.83 -3.38
C ASN A 118 -1.63 20.92 -4.64
N GLY A 119 -2.82 20.32 -4.64
CA GLY A 119 -3.76 20.36 -5.77
C GLY A 119 -3.27 19.58 -7.01
N VAL A 120 -2.42 18.59 -6.83
CA VAL A 120 -1.91 17.71 -7.89
C VAL A 120 -2.98 16.68 -8.24
N ALA A 121 -3.35 16.61 -9.53
CA ALA A 121 -4.28 15.59 -10.01
C ALA A 121 -3.61 14.21 -10.03
N GLN A 122 -4.34 13.17 -9.62
CA GLN A 122 -3.84 11.78 -9.62
C GLN A 122 -3.52 11.26 -11.02
N LEU A 123 -4.25 11.72 -12.03
CA LEU A 123 -4.11 11.32 -13.42
C LEU A 123 -4.46 12.47 -14.35
N ASP A 124 -3.86 12.47 -15.54
CA ASP A 124 -4.24 13.40 -16.59
C ASP A 124 -5.64 13.07 -17.13
N GLY A 125 -6.45 14.12 -17.37
CA GLY A 125 -7.79 13.99 -17.92
C GLY A 125 -8.90 13.76 -16.88
N LYS A 126 -10.07 13.30 -17.35
CA LYS A 126 -11.26 13.11 -16.50
C LYS A 126 -11.36 11.66 -16.02
N PRO A 127 -11.37 11.39 -14.71
CA PRO A 127 -11.55 10.03 -14.22
C PRO A 127 -12.94 9.49 -14.54
N ARG A 128 -13.06 8.16 -14.73
CA ARG A 128 -14.34 7.50 -15.03
C ARG A 128 -15.34 7.58 -13.87
N TYR A 129 -14.85 7.67 -12.64
CA TYR A 129 -15.62 7.84 -11.41
C TYR A 129 -14.81 8.66 -10.39
N ALA A 130 -15.49 9.28 -9.43
CA ALA A 130 -14.83 10.02 -8.36
C ALA A 130 -14.51 9.11 -7.17
N MET A 131 -13.33 9.26 -6.58
CA MET A 131 -12.99 8.63 -5.30
C MET A 131 -13.22 9.64 -4.17
N THR A 132 -14.17 9.35 -3.28
CA THR A 132 -14.59 10.28 -2.21
C THR A 132 -14.42 9.69 -0.81
N THR A 133 -13.65 8.62 -0.68
CA THR A 133 -13.52 7.83 0.56
C THR A 133 -12.08 7.74 1.07
N GLY A 134 -11.12 8.42 0.41
CA GLY A 134 -9.71 8.48 0.84
C GLY A 134 -9.51 9.25 2.15
N LEU A 135 -8.28 9.26 2.67
CA LEU A 135 -8.00 9.84 3.99
C LEU A 135 -8.35 11.34 4.04
N SER A 136 -7.89 12.13 3.07
CA SER A 136 -8.19 13.57 3.00
C SER A 136 -9.70 13.85 2.89
N ALA A 137 -10.45 13.00 2.19
CA ALA A 137 -11.91 13.11 2.11
C ALA A 137 -12.59 12.79 3.46
N ARG A 138 -12.14 11.74 4.16
CA ARG A 138 -12.64 11.39 5.50
C ARG A 138 -12.33 12.47 6.53
N VAL A 139 -11.13 13.07 6.48
CA VAL A 139 -10.76 14.23 7.29
C VAL A 139 -11.64 15.42 6.96
N SER A 140 -11.83 15.75 5.68
CA SER A 140 -12.73 16.84 5.26
C SER A 140 -14.17 16.62 5.72
N PHE A 141 -14.64 15.38 5.81
CA PHE A 141 -15.99 15.06 6.28
C PHE A 141 -16.19 15.35 7.78
N LEU A 142 -15.09 15.51 8.52
CA LEU A 142 -15.13 15.94 9.91
C LEU A 142 -15.24 17.46 10.04
N ASN A 143 -15.14 18.27 8.98
CA ASN A 143 -15.37 19.70 9.12
C ASN A 143 -16.80 19.97 9.62
N PRO A 144 -17.00 20.93 10.56
CA PRO A 144 -18.33 21.36 10.95
C PRO A 144 -19.15 21.77 9.73
N ARG A 145 -20.47 21.56 9.79
CA ARG A 145 -21.31 21.99 8.68
C ARG A 145 -21.30 23.51 8.60
N TRP A 146 -21.18 24.03 7.39
CA TRP A 146 -21.11 25.47 7.16
C TRP A 146 -22.32 26.23 7.72
N ASN A 147 -23.48 25.57 7.80
CA ASN A 147 -24.75 26.13 8.26
C ASN A 147 -25.10 25.80 9.72
N ASP A 148 -24.21 25.15 10.47
CA ASP A 148 -24.43 24.97 11.91
C ASP A 148 -24.13 26.30 12.64
N PRO A 149 -25.05 26.84 13.45
CA PRO A 149 -24.87 28.13 14.12
C PRO A 149 -23.75 28.12 15.17
N ASN A 150 -23.37 26.93 15.65
CA ASN A 150 -22.31 26.70 16.62
C ASN A 150 -21.32 25.67 16.06
N GLN A 151 -20.35 26.13 15.27
CA GLN A 151 -19.31 25.26 14.71
C GLN A 151 -18.26 24.92 15.77
N ASP A 152 -18.32 23.69 16.28
CA ASP A 152 -17.28 23.16 17.17
C ASP A 152 -16.06 22.69 16.37
N THR A 153 -15.16 23.61 16.06
CA THR A 153 -13.96 23.33 15.25
C THR A 153 -12.88 22.57 16.02
N GLU A 154 -12.90 22.61 17.36
CA GLU A 154 -11.85 22.00 18.18
C GLU A 154 -12.11 20.51 18.37
N THR A 155 -13.31 20.12 18.77
CA THR A 155 -13.68 18.69 18.86
C THR A 155 -13.52 17.98 17.52
N GLN A 156 -13.88 18.65 16.42
CA GLN A 156 -13.74 18.07 15.08
C GLN A 156 -12.29 17.90 14.65
N PHE A 157 -11.41 18.84 15.04
CA PHE A 157 -9.97 18.72 14.82
C PHE A 157 -9.38 17.54 15.60
N GLN A 158 -9.75 17.36 16.87
CA GLN A 158 -9.30 16.21 17.67
C GLN A 158 -9.74 14.88 17.03
N LYS A 159 -10.97 14.79 16.52
CA LYS A 159 -11.42 13.60 15.75
C LYS A 159 -10.59 13.37 14.49
N ALA A 160 -10.20 14.43 13.78
CA ALA A 160 -9.37 14.30 12.58
C ALA A 160 -7.96 13.83 12.91
N MET A 161 -7.37 14.33 14.01
CA MET A 161 -6.09 13.83 14.52
C MET A 161 -6.15 12.34 14.85
N GLU A 162 -7.17 11.90 15.60
CA GLU A 162 -7.35 10.49 15.93
C GLU A 162 -7.47 9.61 14.68
N LEU A 163 -8.25 10.07 13.70
CA LEU A 163 -8.44 9.37 12.44
C LEU A 163 -7.12 9.19 11.67
N VAL A 164 -6.36 10.27 11.48
CA VAL A 164 -5.09 10.23 10.74
C VAL A 164 -4.06 9.40 11.51
N LYS A 165 -4.02 9.55 12.83
CA LYS A 165 -3.11 8.78 13.69
C LYS A 165 -3.38 7.29 13.58
N ALA A 166 -4.64 6.88 13.73
CA ALA A 166 -5.03 5.47 13.66
C ALA A 166 -4.64 4.87 12.31
N GLU A 167 -4.96 5.56 11.21
CA GLU A 167 -4.60 5.10 9.87
C GLU A 167 -3.08 4.96 9.68
N PHE A 168 -2.28 5.93 10.15
CA PHE A 168 -0.82 5.84 10.08
C PHE A 168 -0.27 4.62 10.84
N LEU A 169 -0.75 4.41 12.06
CA LEU A 169 -0.32 3.28 12.90
C LEU A 169 -0.74 1.93 12.29
N ASP A 170 -1.96 1.83 11.78
CA ASP A 170 -2.46 0.61 11.14
C ASP A 170 -1.66 0.28 9.87
N ARG A 171 -1.28 1.29 9.08
CA ARG A 171 -0.43 1.08 7.89
C ARG A 171 0.99 0.65 8.28
N LEU A 172 1.59 1.28 9.29
CA LEU A 172 2.89 0.86 9.81
C LEU A 172 2.83 -0.60 10.32
N ASP A 173 1.81 -0.94 11.10
CA ASP A 173 1.63 -2.29 11.64
C ASP A 173 1.47 -3.32 10.51
N TYR A 174 0.64 -3.01 9.51
CA TYR A 174 0.50 -3.84 8.31
C TYR A 174 1.83 -4.03 7.59
N TYR A 175 2.56 -2.95 7.29
CA TYR A 175 3.80 -3.07 6.52
C TYR A 175 4.87 -3.85 7.30
N HIS A 176 4.97 -3.64 8.61
CA HIS A 176 5.94 -4.30 9.46
C HIS A 176 5.59 -5.76 9.76
N ARG A 177 4.34 -6.07 10.10
CA ARG A 177 3.93 -7.38 10.61
C ARG A 177 3.35 -8.31 9.55
N ALA A 178 2.84 -7.79 8.44
CA ALA A 178 2.20 -8.60 7.40
C ALA A 178 2.95 -8.52 6.06
N TRP A 179 3.21 -7.32 5.56
CA TRP A 179 3.86 -7.14 4.26
C TRP A 179 5.33 -7.58 4.27
N LEU A 180 6.12 -7.07 5.21
CA LEU A 180 7.57 -7.33 5.25
C LEU A 180 7.90 -8.83 5.40
N PRO A 181 7.29 -9.59 6.34
CA PRO A 181 7.58 -11.01 6.49
C PRO A 181 7.15 -11.86 5.28
N ALA A 182 6.22 -11.36 4.46
CA ALA A 182 5.80 -12.06 3.25
C ALA A 182 6.91 -12.17 2.21
N ARG A 183 7.86 -11.23 2.19
CA ARG A 183 8.95 -11.21 1.21
C ARG A 183 9.72 -12.53 1.17
N THR A 184 10.16 -13.02 2.33
CA THR A 184 10.92 -14.28 2.46
C THR A 184 10.10 -15.47 1.95
N LEU A 185 8.78 -15.48 2.17
CA LEU A 185 7.92 -16.56 1.69
C LEU A 185 7.79 -16.55 0.17
N VAL A 186 7.71 -15.37 -0.43
CA VAL A 186 7.61 -15.22 -1.89
C VAL A 186 8.95 -15.53 -2.55
N GLU A 187 10.06 -15.07 -1.98
CA GLU A 187 11.41 -15.37 -2.46
C GLU A 187 11.68 -16.88 -2.47
N ASP A 188 11.37 -17.57 -1.37
CA ASP A 188 11.49 -19.03 -1.27
C ASP A 188 10.64 -19.74 -2.34
N ALA A 189 9.41 -19.27 -2.56
CA ALA A 189 8.54 -19.81 -3.60
C ALA A 189 9.12 -19.58 -5.01
N VAL A 190 9.63 -18.37 -5.30
CA VAL A 190 10.27 -18.06 -6.58
C VAL A 190 11.48 -18.96 -6.83
N GLN A 191 12.32 -19.20 -5.83
CA GLN A 191 13.48 -20.09 -5.98
C GLN A 191 13.08 -21.54 -6.23
N LYS A 192 12.02 -22.03 -5.56
CA LYS A 192 11.51 -23.40 -5.68
C LYS A 192 10.54 -23.63 -6.84
N ARG A 193 10.28 -22.63 -7.68
CA ARG A 193 9.26 -22.70 -8.75
C ARG A 193 9.43 -23.89 -9.70
N PHE A 194 10.67 -24.29 -9.98
CA PHE A 194 10.97 -25.44 -10.84
C PHE A 194 10.70 -26.80 -10.18
N GLU A 195 10.63 -26.85 -8.84
CA GLU A 195 10.18 -28.04 -8.09
C GLU A 195 8.65 -28.20 -8.15
N VAL A 196 7.93 -27.10 -8.36
CA VAL A 196 6.46 -27.08 -8.51
C VAL A 196 6.06 -27.50 -9.91
N ASP A 197 6.65 -26.86 -10.92
CA ASP A 197 6.38 -27.15 -12.33
C ASP A 197 7.64 -26.89 -13.18
N PRO A 198 8.03 -27.80 -14.10
CA PRO A 198 9.21 -27.61 -14.94
C PRO A 198 9.24 -26.33 -15.78
N SER A 199 8.08 -25.71 -16.06
CA SER A 199 8.02 -24.42 -16.77
C SER A 199 8.67 -23.28 -15.97
N GLY A 200 8.65 -23.38 -14.63
CA GLY A 200 8.98 -22.28 -13.73
C GLY A 200 7.96 -21.14 -13.74
N GLU A 201 6.78 -21.30 -14.35
CA GLU A 201 5.75 -20.26 -14.47
C GLU A 201 4.70 -20.32 -13.34
N ILE A 202 4.84 -21.26 -12.39
CA ILE A 202 3.88 -21.51 -11.31
C ILE A 202 4.59 -21.47 -9.95
N LEU A 203 4.04 -20.69 -9.01
CA LEU A 203 4.46 -20.67 -7.61
C LEU A 203 3.45 -21.36 -6.70
N VAL A 204 3.93 -21.91 -5.59
CA VAL A 204 3.09 -22.38 -4.48
C VAL A 204 3.46 -21.61 -3.21
N LEU A 205 2.46 -21.02 -2.55
CA LEU A 205 2.56 -20.43 -1.22
C LEU A 205 1.81 -21.34 -0.23
N PRO A 206 2.48 -22.28 0.45
CA PRO A 206 1.83 -23.36 1.18
C PRO A 206 1.12 -22.89 2.46
N ARG A 207 1.47 -21.72 2.99
CA ARG A 207 0.91 -21.16 4.24
C ARG A 207 -0.31 -20.27 4.02
N GLY A 208 -0.81 -20.20 2.78
CA GLY A 208 -1.96 -19.38 2.41
C GLY A 208 -1.58 -18.07 1.74
N SER A 209 -2.60 -17.25 1.48
CA SER A 209 -2.42 -15.95 0.82
C SER A 209 -1.65 -14.99 1.72
N CYS A 210 -0.42 -14.65 1.35
CA CYS A 210 0.32 -13.50 1.86
C CYS A 210 0.23 -12.32 0.86
N PRO A 211 0.66 -11.10 1.21
CA PRO A 211 0.74 -9.97 0.25
C PRO A 211 1.87 -10.19 -0.76
N TRP A 212 1.66 -11.10 -1.71
CA TRP A 212 2.72 -11.62 -2.58
C TRP A 212 3.01 -10.76 -3.81
N LYS A 213 2.03 -9.98 -4.30
CA LYS A 213 2.11 -9.33 -5.62
C LYS A 213 3.32 -8.43 -5.76
N GLU A 214 3.43 -7.44 -4.88
CA GLU A 214 4.53 -6.46 -4.95
C GLU A 214 5.90 -7.12 -4.78
N HIS A 215 6.02 -8.07 -3.83
CA HIS A 215 7.23 -8.85 -3.65
C HIS A 215 7.57 -9.66 -4.89
N LEU A 216 6.59 -10.27 -5.55
CA LEU A 216 6.84 -11.03 -6.77
C LEU A 216 7.43 -10.15 -7.88
N PHE A 217 6.84 -8.98 -8.13
CA PHE A 217 7.34 -8.07 -9.17
C PHE A 217 8.76 -7.58 -8.88
N SER A 218 9.07 -7.24 -7.63
CA SER A 218 10.43 -6.83 -7.24
C SER A 218 11.42 -8.00 -7.34
N LEU A 219 11.07 -9.18 -6.80
CA LEU A 219 11.93 -10.36 -6.82
C LEU A 219 12.19 -10.90 -8.23
N GLU A 220 11.22 -10.80 -9.16
CA GLU A 220 11.47 -11.18 -10.56
C GLU A 220 12.58 -10.33 -11.19
N ALA A 221 12.59 -9.03 -10.92
CA ALA A 221 13.64 -8.12 -11.40
C ALA A 221 14.98 -8.38 -10.69
N GLU A 222 14.97 -8.50 -9.37
CA GLU A 222 16.18 -8.69 -8.55
C GLU A 222 16.87 -10.04 -8.80
N LEU A 223 16.09 -11.11 -8.98
CA LEU A 223 16.60 -12.47 -9.20
C LEU A 223 16.80 -12.80 -10.69
N GLY A 224 16.54 -11.86 -11.60
CA GLY A 224 16.69 -12.07 -13.04
C GLY A 224 15.80 -13.19 -13.58
N VAL A 225 14.54 -13.23 -13.18
CA VAL A 225 13.59 -14.26 -13.63
C VAL A 225 13.25 -14.02 -15.11
N GLU A 226 13.82 -14.82 -16.01
CA GLU A 226 13.62 -14.69 -17.46
C GLU A 226 12.23 -15.12 -17.91
N THR A 227 11.70 -16.22 -17.36
CA THR A 227 10.36 -16.73 -17.66
C THR A 227 9.36 -16.14 -16.66
N PRO A 228 8.46 -15.23 -17.09
CA PRO A 228 7.55 -14.57 -16.16
C PRO A 228 6.61 -15.56 -15.49
N ILE A 229 6.46 -15.43 -14.18
CA ILE A 229 5.55 -16.27 -13.42
C ILE A 229 4.10 -15.88 -13.76
N LYS A 230 3.28 -16.87 -14.12
CA LYS A 230 1.90 -16.68 -14.57
C LYS A 230 0.86 -17.03 -13.51
N PHE A 231 1.15 -17.98 -12.62
CA PHE A 231 0.21 -18.43 -11.61
C PHE A 231 0.83 -18.53 -10.21
N VAL A 232 0.01 -18.23 -9.19
CA VAL A 232 0.33 -18.44 -7.78
C VAL A 232 -0.77 -19.31 -7.16
N LEU A 233 -0.36 -20.40 -6.53
CA LEU A 233 -1.24 -21.36 -5.86
C LEU A 233 -1.14 -21.20 -4.35
N TYR A 234 -2.26 -21.21 -3.63
CA TYR A 234 -2.26 -21.12 -2.17
C TYR A 234 -3.56 -21.65 -1.56
N PRO A 235 -3.55 -22.20 -0.33
CA PRO A 235 -4.77 -22.55 0.37
C PRO A 235 -5.50 -21.31 0.87
N ASP A 236 -6.83 -21.36 0.86
CA ASP A 236 -7.68 -20.45 1.60
C ASP A 236 -7.89 -20.92 3.04
N GLN A 237 -8.62 -20.14 3.83
CA GLN A 237 -8.86 -20.42 5.25
C GLN A 237 -9.65 -21.72 5.50
N ASN A 238 -10.32 -22.26 4.48
CA ASN A 238 -11.08 -23.52 4.55
C ASN A 238 -10.28 -24.72 4.00
N GLY A 239 -8.98 -24.54 3.76
CA GLY A 239 -8.11 -25.58 3.18
C GLY A 239 -8.39 -25.88 1.70
N ARG A 240 -9.19 -25.05 1.02
CA ARG A 240 -9.41 -25.15 -0.43
C ARG A 240 -8.31 -24.38 -1.14
N TRP A 241 -7.93 -24.84 -2.32
CA TRP A 241 -6.80 -24.25 -3.04
C TRP A 241 -7.25 -23.25 -4.08
N ARG A 242 -6.54 -22.13 -4.14
CA ARG A 242 -6.70 -21.09 -5.14
C ARG A 242 -5.63 -21.25 -6.20
N VAL A 243 -6.03 -20.99 -7.44
CA VAL A 243 -5.12 -20.73 -8.56
C VAL A 243 -5.38 -19.29 -9.00
N GLN A 244 -4.43 -18.41 -8.76
CA GLN A 244 -4.55 -16.99 -9.08
C GLN A 244 -3.56 -16.61 -10.16
N SER A 245 -4.05 -15.96 -11.21
CA SER A 245 -3.20 -15.39 -12.26
C SER A 245 -2.44 -14.18 -11.75
N VAL A 246 -1.17 -14.08 -12.12
CA VAL A 246 -0.35 -12.89 -11.88
C VAL A 246 -0.83 -11.76 -12.80
N PRO A 247 -1.09 -10.54 -12.29
CA PRO A 247 -1.47 -9.42 -13.13
C PRO A 247 -0.31 -9.01 -14.06
N ALA A 248 -0.61 -8.38 -15.19
CA ALA A 248 0.40 -7.91 -16.14
C ALA A 248 1.29 -6.80 -15.55
N ALA A 249 0.74 -6.01 -14.62
CA ALA A 249 1.43 -5.03 -13.81
C ALA A 249 0.75 -4.94 -12.44
N LEU A 250 1.42 -4.39 -11.41
CA LEU A 250 0.96 -4.41 -10.01
C LEU A 250 -0.49 -3.90 -9.80
N HIS A 251 -0.91 -2.90 -10.58
CA HIS A 251 -2.25 -2.30 -10.51
C HIS A 251 -3.14 -2.60 -11.73
N SER A 252 -2.73 -3.55 -12.59
CA SER A 252 -3.48 -3.93 -13.78
C SER A 252 -4.61 -4.91 -13.45
N PHE A 253 -5.77 -4.72 -14.08
CA PHE A 253 -6.85 -5.70 -14.10
C PHE A 253 -6.62 -6.82 -15.12
N HIS A 254 -5.64 -6.67 -16.02
CA HIS A 254 -5.27 -7.69 -17.00
C HIS A 254 -4.30 -8.69 -16.37
N SER A 255 -4.58 -9.98 -16.55
CA SER A 255 -3.68 -11.06 -16.13
C SER A 255 -2.60 -11.31 -17.18
N ARG A 256 -1.40 -11.75 -16.77
CA ARG A 256 -0.37 -12.28 -17.67
C ARG A 256 -0.92 -13.44 -18.49
N LEU A 257 -1.60 -14.35 -17.81
CA LEU A 257 -2.39 -15.42 -18.41
C LEU A 257 -3.65 -15.69 -17.57
N PRO A 258 -4.85 -15.27 -18.03
CA PRO A 258 -6.08 -15.64 -17.35
C PRO A 258 -6.38 -17.13 -17.55
N LEU A 259 -7.09 -17.74 -16.58
CA LEU A 259 -7.64 -19.09 -16.74
C LEU A 259 -8.51 -19.20 -17.99
N LEU A 260 -8.55 -20.42 -18.55
CA LEU A 260 -9.20 -20.73 -19.83
C LEU A 260 -10.60 -20.15 -19.92
N GLU A 261 -10.90 -19.52 -21.05
CA GLU A 261 -12.20 -18.87 -21.29
C GLU A 261 -13.36 -19.84 -21.11
N ALA A 262 -13.21 -21.08 -21.60
CA ALA A 262 -14.20 -22.14 -21.47
C ALA A 262 -14.55 -22.48 -20.01
N TRP A 263 -13.69 -22.16 -19.03
CA TRP A 263 -13.94 -22.44 -17.62
C TRP A 263 -14.61 -21.28 -16.88
N ARG A 264 -14.57 -20.06 -17.43
CA ARG A 264 -14.97 -18.85 -16.71
C ARG A 264 -16.45 -18.87 -16.39
N SER A 265 -16.80 -18.41 -15.19
CA SER A 265 -18.15 -18.43 -14.60
C SER A 265 -18.71 -19.83 -14.30
N LEU A 266 -18.02 -20.91 -14.66
CA LEU A 266 -18.41 -22.27 -14.30
C LEU A 266 -18.00 -22.60 -12.86
N ARG A 267 -18.73 -23.54 -12.27
CA ARG A 267 -18.57 -23.94 -10.87
C ARG A 267 -18.70 -25.44 -10.68
N ASP A 268 -18.16 -25.92 -9.56
CA ASP A 268 -18.42 -27.24 -9.00
C ASP A 268 -18.31 -28.39 -10.03
N GLN A 269 -19.35 -29.23 -10.12
CA GLN A 269 -19.36 -30.44 -10.95
C GLN A 269 -19.32 -30.12 -12.45
N GLU A 270 -19.96 -29.04 -12.88
CA GLU A 270 -19.97 -28.62 -14.30
C GLU A 270 -18.55 -28.26 -14.75
N LEU A 271 -17.84 -27.46 -13.94
CA LEU A 271 -16.45 -27.13 -14.20
C LEU A 271 -15.55 -28.38 -14.13
N SER A 272 -15.80 -29.27 -13.17
CA SER A 272 -15.02 -30.50 -13.03
C SER A 272 -15.17 -31.43 -14.24
N GLN A 273 -16.39 -31.56 -14.77
CA GLN A 273 -16.68 -32.35 -15.97
C GLN A 273 -16.05 -31.74 -17.22
N LEU A 274 -16.19 -30.42 -17.42
CA LEU A 274 -15.66 -29.74 -18.60
C LEU A 274 -14.13 -29.73 -18.61
N SER A 275 -13.50 -29.42 -17.47
CA SER A 275 -12.04 -29.36 -17.36
C SER A 275 -11.38 -30.75 -17.33
N GLY A 276 -12.14 -31.78 -16.97
CA GLY A 276 -11.61 -33.10 -16.65
C GLY A 276 -10.72 -33.10 -15.39
N ILE A 277 -10.88 -32.10 -14.51
CA ILE A 277 -10.14 -31.97 -13.24
C ILE A 277 -11.15 -32.14 -12.10
N PRO A 278 -11.00 -33.16 -11.24
CA PRO A 278 -11.93 -33.37 -10.13
C PRO A 278 -11.81 -32.25 -9.09
N GLY A 279 -12.91 -32.02 -8.36
CA GLY A 279 -12.92 -31.11 -7.21
C GLY A 279 -12.79 -29.63 -7.56
N CYS A 280 -13.09 -29.22 -8.79
CA CYS A 280 -13.14 -27.79 -9.11
C CYS A 280 -14.26 -27.10 -8.33
N ILE A 281 -14.04 -25.85 -7.92
CA ILE A 281 -14.99 -25.04 -7.13
C ILE A 281 -15.56 -23.92 -7.99
N PHE A 282 -14.70 -23.11 -8.63
CA PHE A 282 -15.12 -22.06 -9.55
C PHE A 282 -13.96 -21.53 -10.40
N VAL A 283 -14.29 -20.79 -11.47
CA VAL A 283 -13.40 -19.82 -12.12
C VAL A 283 -14.12 -18.48 -12.27
N HIS A 284 -13.47 -17.38 -11.87
CA HIS A 284 -14.06 -16.04 -11.99
C HIS A 284 -14.34 -15.68 -13.46
N THR A 285 -15.34 -14.83 -13.73
CA THR A 285 -15.76 -14.47 -15.10
C THR A 285 -14.63 -13.87 -15.96
N ASN A 286 -13.66 -13.18 -15.34
CA ASN A 286 -12.48 -12.63 -16.02
C ASN A 286 -11.27 -13.58 -16.03
N GLY A 287 -11.39 -14.79 -15.46
CA GLY A 287 -10.34 -15.81 -15.43
C GLY A 287 -9.16 -15.53 -14.49
N PHE A 288 -9.13 -14.40 -13.75
CA PHE A 288 -7.97 -14.05 -12.90
C PHE A 288 -7.78 -14.95 -11.67
N ILE A 289 -8.81 -15.70 -11.27
CA ILE A 289 -8.74 -16.61 -10.12
C ILE A 289 -9.71 -17.77 -10.30
N GLY A 290 -9.29 -18.95 -9.85
CA GLY A 290 -10.12 -20.13 -9.72
C GLY A 290 -9.87 -20.84 -8.39
N GLY A 291 -10.62 -21.90 -8.14
CA GLY A 291 -10.46 -22.72 -6.94
C GLY A 291 -10.67 -24.21 -7.19
N ASN A 292 -9.93 -25.01 -6.46
CA ASN A 292 -10.06 -26.46 -6.40
C ASN A 292 -10.06 -26.94 -4.94
N GLN A 293 -10.57 -28.12 -4.68
CA GLN A 293 -10.54 -28.75 -3.37
C GLN A 293 -9.13 -29.14 -2.92
N THR A 294 -8.22 -29.43 -3.84
CA THR A 294 -6.84 -29.87 -3.52
C THR A 294 -5.78 -29.03 -4.25
N GLN A 295 -4.54 -29.11 -3.74
CA GLN A 295 -3.39 -28.44 -4.35
C GLN A 295 -3.13 -28.98 -5.76
N GLU A 296 -3.19 -30.30 -5.91
CA GLU A 296 -2.94 -31.00 -7.17
C GLU A 296 -3.97 -30.60 -8.22
N GLY A 297 -5.25 -30.48 -7.83
CA GLY A 297 -6.29 -30.00 -8.73
C GLY A 297 -6.07 -28.55 -9.16
N ALA A 298 -5.65 -27.67 -8.25
CA ALA A 298 -5.32 -26.28 -8.59
C ALA A 298 -4.09 -26.19 -9.51
N LEU A 299 -3.07 -27.04 -9.29
CA LEU A 299 -1.90 -27.15 -10.14
C LEU A 299 -2.27 -27.63 -11.55
N LEU A 300 -3.12 -28.66 -11.67
CA LEU A 300 -3.62 -29.12 -12.96
C LEU A 300 -4.40 -28.04 -13.71
N MET A 301 -5.15 -27.19 -13.00
CA MET A 301 -5.84 -26.05 -13.61
C MET A 301 -4.84 -25.06 -14.24
N ALA A 302 -3.77 -24.73 -13.52
CA ALA A 302 -2.71 -23.85 -14.02
C ALA A 302 -1.98 -24.48 -15.22
N GLN A 303 -1.55 -25.74 -15.10
CA GLN A 303 -0.83 -26.48 -16.14
C GLN A 303 -1.62 -26.61 -17.44
N LYS A 304 -2.92 -26.97 -17.36
CA LYS A 304 -3.78 -27.03 -18.56
C LYS A 304 -3.96 -25.66 -19.22
N THR A 305 -3.97 -24.59 -18.43
CA THR A 305 -4.04 -23.23 -18.96
C THR A 305 -2.74 -22.88 -19.70
N LEU A 306 -1.57 -23.16 -19.10
CA LEU A 306 -0.25 -22.94 -19.74
C LEU A 306 -0.08 -23.74 -21.04
N ALA A 307 -0.51 -25.00 -21.05
CA ALA A 307 -0.33 -25.87 -22.21
C ALA A 307 -1.11 -25.38 -23.44
N LEU A 308 -2.32 -24.82 -23.25
CA LEU A 308 -3.13 -24.29 -24.34
C LEU A 308 -2.65 -22.90 -24.82
N ASP A 309 -2.09 -22.09 -23.92
CA ASP A 309 -1.40 -20.84 -24.28
C ASP A 309 -0.24 -21.08 -25.24
N SER A 310 0.55 -22.13 -24.97
CA SER A 310 1.69 -22.54 -25.79
C SER A 310 1.31 -23.12 -27.17
N GLN A 311 0.05 -23.53 -27.36
CA GLN A 311 -0.46 -24.05 -28.64
C GLN A 311 -1.15 -22.98 -29.49
N GLY A 312 -1.51 -21.85 -28.89
CA GLY A 312 -2.16 -20.71 -29.55
C GLY A 312 -1.22 -19.54 -29.89
N SER A 313 0.04 -19.60 -29.44
CA SER A 313 1.11 -18.65 -29.76
C SER A 313 1.98 -19.16 -30.91
#